data_AF-A0A2N8EM72-F1
#
_entry.id   AF-A0A2N8EM72-F1
#
_cell.length_a   1.000
_cell.length_b   1.000
_cell.length_c   1.000
_cell.angle_alpha   90.00
_cell.angle_beta   90.00
_cell.angle_gamma   90.00
#
_symmetry.space_group_name_H-M   'P 1'
#
loop_
_entity.id
_entity.type
_entity.pdbx_description
1 polymer ?
#
loop_
_entity_poly.entity_id
_entity_poly.type
_entity_poly.pdbx_seq_one_letter_code
_entity_poly.pdbx_strand_id
1 'polypeptide(L)'
;MLESCQNAQERWGGVHLLIDRWLQERHELIGAYDALGAKPEALGEHRKPLQEFCGVLVDYVSAGHFEIYEQLTGEAKAFNDKRGLELAETIYPRIDVITEKLLAFNDLCDAGKCVAEEFKTLGGLLHERFELEDCLIEVLHTAHKEADSVQA
;
A
#
# COMPACT_ATOMS: atom_id res chain seq x y z
N MET A 1 29.40 2.08 -19.22
CA MET A 1 28.51 1.46 -18.21
C MET A 1 28.96 1.97 -16.85
N LEU A 2 28.30 3.01 -16.36
CA LEU A 2 28.50 3.62 -15.05
C LEU A 2 27.10 3.80 -14.44
N GLU A 3 26.45 2.67 -14.10
CA GLU A 3 25.23 2.69 -13.30
C GLU A 3 25.63 2.52 -11.83
N SER A 4 26.19 3.57 -11.24
CA SER A 4 26.52 3.52 -9.81
C SER A 4 26.97 4.89 -9.35
N CYS A 5 26.00 5.69 -8.91
CA CYS A 5 26.03 6.64 -7.78
C CYS A 5 24.86 7.64 -7.94
N GLN A 6 23.61 7.18 -7.80
CA GLN A 6 22.56 8.11 -7.37
C GLN A 6 22.88 8.48 -5.93
N ASN A 7 23.06 9.77 -5.65
CA ASN A 7 23.23 10.19 -4.26
C ASN A 7 21.93 9.87 -3.49
N ALA A 8 22.00 9.74 -2.16
CA ALA A 8 20.84 9.38 -1.35
C ALA A 8 19.65 10.33 -1.56
N GLN A 9 19.93 11.57 -1.97
CA GLN A 9 18.95 12.63 -2.21
C GLN A 9 18.16 12.45 -3.53
N GLU A 10 18.83 12.12 -4.63
CA GLU A 10 18.19 11.79 -5.91
C GLU A 10 17.33 10.53 -5.75
N ARG A 11 17.81 9.57 -4.95
CA ARG A 11 17.03 8.39 -4.59
C ARG A 11 15.78 8.78 -3.78
N TRP A 12 15.93 9.59 -2.74
CA TRP A 12 14.80 10.08 -1.93
C TRP A 12 13.74 10.78 -2.80
N GLY A 13 14.14 11.68 -3.69
CA GLY A 13 13.22 12.36 -4.60
C GLY A 13 12.49 11.41 -5.56
N GLY A 14 13.18 10.37 -6.06
CA GLY A 14 12.56 9.33 -6.88
C GLY A 14 11.56 8.47 -6.10
N VAL A 15 11.91 8.07 -4.88
CA VAL A 15 11.04 7.30 -3.97
C VAL A 15 9.82 8.12 -3.56
N HIS A 16 9.98 9.43 -3.33
CA HIS A 16 8.87 10.34 -3.01
C HIS A 16 7.80 10.36 -4.11
N LEU A 17 8.21 10.46 -5.38
CA LEU A 17 7.29 10.44 -6.52
C LEU A 17 6.57 9.09 -6.68
N LEU A 18 7.24 7.98 -6.36
CA LEU A 18 6.62 6.66 -6.35
C LEU A 18 5.56 6.55 -5.25
N ILE A 19 5.85 7.07 -4.05
CA ILE A 19 4.89 7.11 -2.94
C ILE A 19 3.68 7.98 -3.30
N ASP A 20 3.87 9.17 -3.89
CA ASP A 20 2.77 10.04 -4.31
C ASP A 20 1.82 9.33 -5.29
N ARG A 21 2.38 8.62 -6.26
CA ARG A 21 1.58 7.82 -7.20
C ARG A 21 0.82 6.71 -6.49
N TRP A 22 1.47 5.98 -5.58
CA TRP A 22 0.83 4.89 -4.87
C TRP A 22 -0.27 5.37 -3.91
N LEU A 23 -0.10 6.55 -3.29
CA LEU A 23 -1.16 7.21 -2.51
C LEU A 23 -2.32 7.66 -3.40
N GLN A 24 -2.07 8.03 -4.66
CA GLN A 24 -3.15 8.28 -5.63
C GLN A 24 -3.94 6.99 -5.94
N GLU A 25 -3.25 5.86 -6.14
CA GLU A 25 -3.90 4.55 -6.32
C GLU A 25 -4.70 4.13 -5.08
N ARG A 26 -4.22 4.46 -3.86
CA ARG A 26 -4.99 4.29 -2.62
C ARG A 26 -6.29 5.08 -2.63
N HIS A 27 -6.27 6.34 -3.07
CA HIS A 27 -7.48 7.16 -3.16
C HIS A 27 -8.50 6.58 -4.14
N GLU A 28 -8.03 6.03 -5.27
CA GLU A 28 -8.87 5.35 -6.24
C GLU A 28 -9.53 4.10 -5.64
N LEU A 29 -8.76 3.30 -4.89
CA LEU A 29 -9.27 2.14 -4.17
C LEU A 29 -10.36 2.53 -3.16
N ILE A 30 -10.15 3.59 -2.38
CA ILE A 30 -11.13 4.11 -1.41
C ILE A 30 -12.40 4.56 -2.13
N GLY A 31 -12.26 5.32 -3.23
CA GLY A 31 -13.41 5.76 -4.02
C GLY A 31 -14.23 4.59 -4.60
N ALA A 32 -13.55 3.54 -5.08
CA ALA A 32 -14.20 2.33 -5.57
C ALA A 32 -14.91 1.56 -4.43
N TYR A 33 -14.29 1.48 -3.25
CA TYR A 33 -14.91 0.87 -2.07
C TYR A 33 -16.18 1.64 -1.65
N ASP A 34 -16.11 2.97 -1.55
CA ASP A 34 -17.25 3.80 -1.14
C ASP A 34 -18.42 3.72 -2.13
N ALA A 35 -18.12 3.69 -3.44
CA ALA A 35 -19.13 3.56 -4.48
C ALA A 35 -19.92 2.23 -4.36
N LEU A 36 -19.24 1.14 -4.03
CA LEU A 36 -19.87 -0.16 -3.78
C LEU A 36 -20.61 -0.19 -2.43
N GLY A 37 -20.03 0.42 -1.40
CA GLY A 37 -20.59 0.52 -0.06
C GLY A 37 -21.87 1.34 0.03
N ALA A 38 -22.15 2.21 -0.94
CA ALA A 38 -23.39 3.00 -1.00
C ALA A 38 -24.66 2.15 -1.19
N LYS A 39 -24.54 0.94 -1.74
CA LYS A 39 -25.65 -0.01 -1.95
C LYS A 39 -25.20 -1.45 -1.67
N PRO A 40 -24.97 -1.81 -0.39
CA PRO A 40 -24.39 -3.09 -0.01
C PRO A 40 -25.27 -4.29 -0.38
N GLU A 41 -26.60 -4.11 -0.38
CA GLU A 41 -27.57 -5.14 -0.78
C GLU A 41 -27.38 -5.61 -2.23
N ALA A 42 -26.81 -4.75 -3.08
CA ALA A 42 -26.68 -4.98 -4.52
C ALA A 42 -25.31 -5.56 -4.93
N LEU A 43 -24.43 -5.84 -3.96
CA LEU A 43 -23.10 -6.42 -4.23
C LEU A 43 -23.19 -7.75 -5.01
N GLY A 44 -24.18 -8.59 -4.69
CA GLY A 44 -24.41 -9.86 -5.41
C GLY A 44 -25.00 -9.68 -6.82
N GLU A 45 -25.65 -8.55 -7.09
CA GLU A 45 -26.28 -8.23 -8.38
C GLU A 45 -25.32 -7.46 -9.31
N HIS A 46 -24.40 -6.69 -8.74
CA HIS A 46 -23.44 -5.82 -9.43
C HIS A 46 -22.06 -6.45 -9.57
N ARG A 47 -22.00 -7.61 -10.25
CA ARG A 47 -20.73 -8.34 -10.47
C ARG A 47 -19.64 -7.49 -11.14
N LYS A 48 -19.98 -6.66 -12.12
CA LYS A 48 -19.00 -5.88 -12.87
C LYS A 48 -18.30 -4.81 -12.01
N PRO A 49 -19.02 -3.89 -11.33
CA PRO A 49 -18.40 -2.96 -10.39
C PRO A 49 -17.57 -3.64 -9.30
N LEU A 50 -18.03 -4.79 -8.81
CA LEU A 50 -17.32 -5.57 -7.81
C LEU A 50 -16.00 -6.15 -8.36
N GLN A 51 -15.99 -6.67 -9.59
CA GLN A 51 -14.78 -7.14 -10.26
C GLN A 51 -13.79 -6.01 -10.55
N GLU A 52 -14.29 -4.84 -10.96
CA GLU A 52 -13.46 -3.64 -11.16
C GLU A 52 -12.78 -3.22 -9.86
N PHE A 53 -13.52 -3.18 -8.74
CA PHE A 53 -12.96 -2.93 -7.42
C PHE A 53 -11.90 -3.97 -7.02
N CYS A 54 -12.18 -5.25 -7.24
CA CYS A 54 -11.23 -6.32 -6.93
C CYS A 54 -9.94 -6.19 -7.76
N GLY A 55 -10.04 -5.77 -9.03
CA GLY A 55 -8.87 -5.44 -9.85
C GLY A 55 -8.03 -4.31 -9.24
N VAL A 56 -8.66 -3.17 -8.90
CA VAL A 56 -7.97 -2.04 -8.24
C VAL A 56 -7.34 -2.46 -6.91
N LEU A 57 -8.03 -3.30 -6.13
CA LEU A 57 -7.52 -3.85 -4.88
C LEU A 57 -6.24 -4.67 -5.09
N VAL A 58 -6.26 -5.59 -6.06
CA VAL A 58 -5.12 -6.46 -6.38
C VAL A 58 -3.95 -5.64 -6.91
N ASP A 59 -4.20 -4.66 -7.78
CA ASP A 59 -3.17 -3.75 -8.30
C ASP A 59 -2.50 -2.97 -7.16
N TYR A 60 -3.30 -2.38 -6.26
CA TYR A 60 -2.82 -1.61 -5.11
C TYR A 60 -1.97 -2.45 -4.14
N VAL A 61 -2.42 -3.65 -3.78
CA VAL A 61 -1.64 -4.54 -2.89
C VAL A 61 -0.35 -5.01 -3.55
N SER A 62 -0.39 -5.26 -4.86
CA SER A 62 0.76 -5.73 -5.64
C SER A 62 1.83 -4.65 -5.77
N ALA A 63 1.44 -3.40 -6.06
CA ALA A 63 2.36 -2.27 -6.11
C ALA A 63 3.11 -2.08 -4.78
N GLY A 64 2.40 -2.24 -3.66
CA GLY A 64 3.01 -2.23 -2.32
C GLY A 64 4.16 -3.24 -2.20
N HIS A 65 3.87 -4.52 -2.45
CA HIS A 65 4.80 -5.64 -2.25
C HIS A 65 5.95 -5.69 -3.26
N PHE A 66 5.69 -5.38 -4.53
CA PHE A 66 6.66 -5.59 -5.61
C PHE A 66 7.46 -4.35 -5.97
N GLU A 67 7.11 -3.18 -5.45
CA GLU A 67 7.82 -1.93 -5.75
C GLU A 67 8.02 -1.09 -4.50
N ILE A 68 6.94 -0.65 -3.86
CA ILE A 68 7.01 0.42 -2.85
C ILE A 68 7.80 0.00 -1.60
N TYR A 69 7.52 -1.18 -1.04
CA TYR A 69 8.20 -1.62 0.19
C TYR A 69 9.71 -1.86 -0.03
N GLU A 70 10.10 -2.33 -1.22
CA GLU A 70 11.51 -2.46 -1.59
C GLU A 70 12.18 -1.09 -1.68
N GLN A 71 11.53 -0.11 -2.31
CA GLN A 71 12.06 1.25 -2.45
C GLN A 71 12.22 1.95 -1.10
N LEU A 72 11.21 1.87 -0.22
CA LEU A 72 11.28 2.38 1.16
C LEU A 72 12.42 1.75 1.96
N THR A 73 12.53 0.42 1.93
CA THR A 73 13.63 -0.30 2.59
C THR A 73 15.00 0.08 2.02
N GLY A 74 15.08 0.22 0.70
CA GLY A 74 16.30 0.60 0.00
C GLY A 74 16.74 2.02 0.33
N GLU A 75 15.80 2.94 0.50
CA GLU A 75 16.08 4.30 0.96
C GLU A 75 16.63 4.30 2.39
N ALA A 76 15.94 3.67 3.35
CA ALA A 76 16.41 3.59 4.73
C ALA A 76 17.82 2.97 4.83
N LYS A 77 18.13 1.96 4.01
CA LYS A 77 19.50 1.42 3.89
C LYS A 77 20.50 2.46 3.38
N ALA A 78 20.14 3.28 2.39
CA ALA A 78 21.02 4.32 1.86
C ALA A 78 21.32 5.42 2.89
N PHE A 79 20.36 5.73 3.77
CA PHE A 79 20.53 6.67 4.88
C PHE A 79 21.10 6.04 6.16
N ASN A 80 21.40 4.73 6.15
CA ASN A 80 21.84 3.95 7.33
C ASN A 80 20.85 3.98 8.51
N ASP A 81 19.55 4.12 8.23
CA ASP A 81 18.51 4.12 9.26
C ASP A 81 18.18 2.69 9.73
N LYS A 82 19.01 2.18 10.64
CA LYS A 82 18.82 0.86 11.24
C LYS A 82 17.53 0.77 12.06
N ARG A 83 17.12 1.87 12.69
CA ARG A 83 15.96 1.86 13.59
C ARG A 83 14.66 1.84 12.78
N GLY A 84 14.58 2.59 11.69
CA GLY A 84 13.47 2.52 10.76
C GLY A 84 13.31 1.11 10.18
N LEU A 85 14.43 0.49 9.77
CA LEU A 85 14.44 -0.89 9.26
C LEU A 85 13.95 -1.92 10.30
N GLU A 86 14.44 -1.85 11.55
CA GLU A 86 13.99 -2.73 12.63
C GLU A 86 12.49 -2.58 12.90
N LEU A 87 11.96 -1.36 12.86
CA LEU A 87 10.53 -1.12 13.03
C LEU A 87 9.72 -1.68 11.85
N ALA A 88 10.18 -1.48 10.62
CA ALA A 88 9.53 -2.03 9.43
C ALA A 88 9.43 -3.56 9.46
N GLU A 89 10.47 -4.25 9.96
CA GLU A 89 10.46 -5.71 10.15
C GLU A 89 9.33 -6.18 11.09
N THR A 90 8.87 -5.33 12.02
CA THR A 90 7.71 -5.66 12.87
C THR A 90 6.37 -5.42 12.20
N ILE A 91 6.33 -4.57 11.17
CA ILE A 91 5.12 -4.16 10.46
C ILE A 91 4.80 -5.11 9.29
N TYR A 92 5.81 -5.50 8.50
CA TYR A 92 5.63 -6.35 7.32
C TYR A 92 4.81 -7.62 7.57
N PRO A 93 5.03 -8.40 8.66
CA PRO A 93 4.24 -9.61 8.90
C PRO A 93 2.74 -9.33 9.04
N ARG A 94 2.36 -8.17 9.57
CA ARG A 94 0.93 -7.80 9.68
C ARG A 94 0.35 -7.41 8.33
N ILE A 95 1.12 -6.68 7.51
CA ILE A 95 0.73 -6.36 6.15
C ILE A 95 0.51 -7.64 5.34
N ASP A 96 1.42 -8.61 5.43
CA ASP A 96 1.31 -9.91 4.73
C ASP A 96 0.00 -10.64 5.09
N VAL A 97 -0.30 -10.74 6.39
CA VAL A 97 -1.55 -11.35 6.88
C VAL A 97 -2.79 -10.61 6.36
N ILE A 98 -2.73 -9.29 6.25
CA ILE A 98 -3.84 -8.53 5.67
C ILE A 98 -3.93 -8.84 4.17
N THR A 99 -2.82 -8.80 3.42
CA THR A 99 -2.79 -9.12 1.99
C THR A 99 -3.39 -10.49 1.70
N GLU A 100 -3.05 -11.53 2.46
CA GLU A 100 -3.66 -12.87 2.32
C GLU A 100 -5.19 -12.82 2.43
N LYS A 101 -5.73 -12.04 3.37
CA LYS A 101 -7.18 -11.88 3.53
C LYS A 101 -7.83 -11.08 2.40
N LEU A 102 -7.16 -10.05 1.90
CA LEU A 102 -7.63 -9.28 0.75
C LEU A 102 -7.69 -10.16 -0.51
N LEU A 103 -6.68 -11.01 -0.73
CA LEU A 103 -6.67 -11.97 -1.84
C LEU A 103 -7.74 -13.05 -1.68
N ALA A 104 -7.93 -13.58 -0.47
CA ALA A 104 -9.02 -14.53 -0.20
C ALA A 104 -10.39 -13.91 -0.46
N PHE A 105 -10.57 -12.62 -0.18
CA PHE A 105 -11.78 -11.88 -0.55
C PHE A 105 -11.94 -11.79 -2.07
N ASN A 106 -10.88 -11.44 -2.82
CA ASN A 106 -10.91 -11.43 -4.27
C ASN A 106 -11.40 -12.77 -4.84
N ASP A 107 -10.84 -13.89 -4.36
CA ASP A 107 -11.22 -15.24 -4.79
C ASP A 107 -12.70 -15.56 -4.50
N LEU A 108 -13.22 -15.10 -3.35
CA LEU A 108 -14.64 -15.25 -3.02
C LEU A 108 -15.54 -14.48 -3.99
N CYS A 109 -15.12 -13.29 -4.41
CA CYS A 109 -15.89 -12.47 -5.33
C CYS A 109 -15.82 -12.99 -6.77
N ASP A 110 -14.69 -13.56 -7.20
CA ASP A 110 -14.57 -14.30 -8.46
C ASP A 110 -15.46 -15.56 -8.49
N ALA A 111 -15.60 -16.25 -7.35
CA ALA A 111 -16.53 -17.36 -7.19
C ALA A 111 -18.01 -16.93 -7.13
N GLY A 112 -18.30 -15.62 -7.14
CA GLY A 112 -19.65 -15.07 -7.01
C GLY A 112 -20.28 -15.27 -5.63
N LYS A 113 -19.45 -15.44 -4.59
CA LYS A 113 -19.85 -15.66 -3.19
C LYS A 113 -19.58 -14.45 -2.28
N CYS A 114 -19.20 -13.33 -2.88
CA CYS A 114 -19.04 -12.06 -2.19
C CYS A 114 -20.37 -11.64 -1.54
N VAL A 115 -20.41 -11.45 -0.23
CA VAL A 115 -21.58 -10.86 0.45
C VAL A 115 -21.16 -9.65 1.29
N ALA A 116 -22.17 -8.89 1.73
CA ALA A 116 -21.97 -7.57 2.34
C ALA A 116 -21.16 -7.62 3.65
N GLU A 117 -21.17 -8.73 4.38
CA GLU A 117 -20.44 -8.90 5.64
C GLU A 117 -18.92 -8.96 5.41
N GLU A 118 -18.48 -9.73 4.43
CA GLU A 118 -17.10 -9.87 3.99
C GLU A 118 -16.60 -8.55 3.41
N PHE A 119 -17.43 -7.86 2.62
CA PHE A 119 -17.12 -6.53 2.11
C PHE A 119 -16.90 -5.52 3.25
N LYS A 120 -17.74 -5.54 4.29
CA LYS A 120 -17.55 -4.69 5.47
C LYS A 120 -16.28 -5.05 6.26
N THR A 121 -15.99 -6.34 6.37
CA THR A 121 -14.76 -6.85 7.02
C THR A 121 -13.52 -6.38 6.25
N LEU A 122 -13.58 -6.39 4.92
CA LEU A 122 -12.53 -5.89 4.04
C LEU A 122 -12.19 -4.42 4.34
N GLY A 123 -13.19 -3.56 4.52
CA GLY A 123 -12.97 -2.15 4.84
C GLY A 123 -12.17 -1.93 6.14
N GLY A 124 -12.44 -2.73 7.17
CA GLY A 124 -11.67 -2.69 8.42
C GLY A 124 -10.21 -3.11 8.23
N LEU A 125 -9.98 -4.16 7.43
CA LEU A 125 -8.62 -4.63 7.08
C LEU A 125 -7.85 -3.61 6.24
N LEU A 126 -8.53 -2.95 5.29
CA LEU A 126 -7.94 -1.88 4.48
C LEU A 126 -7.53 -0.69 5.33
N HIS A 127 -8.39 -0.27 6.26
CA HIS A 127 -8.08 0.82 7.18
C HIS A 127 -6.82 0.51 8.01
N GLU A 128 -6.76 -0.67 8.63
CA GLU A 128 -5.57 -1.11 9.38
C GLU A 128 -4.33 -1.17 8.48
N ARG A 129 -4.45 -1.67 7.26
CA ARG A 129 -3.34 -1.69 6.30
C ARG A 129 -2.84 -0.28 6.00
N PHE A 130 -3.73 0.67 5.77
CA PHE A 130 -3.34 2.06 5.48
C PHE A 130 -2.58 2.68 6.65
N GLU A 131 -3.00 2.45 7.90
CA GLU A 131 -2.27 2.94 9.08
C GLU A 131 -0.86 2.36 9.18
N LEU A 132 -0.70 1.07 8.88
CA LEU A 132 0.61 0.40 8.87
C LEU A 132 1.50 0.93 7.75
N GLU A 133 0.94 1.18 6.57
CA GLU A 133 1.66 1.74 5.43
C GLU A 133 2.06 3.20 5.66
N ASP A 134 1.19 4.00 6.29
CA ASP A 134 1.53 5.36 6.70
C ASP A 134 2.66 5.36 7.73
N CYS A 135 2.66 4.40 8.66
CA CYS A 135 3.77 4.20 9.57
C CYS A 135 5.07 3.87 8.83
N LEU A 136 5.03 2.97 7.83
CA LEU A 136 6.20 2.67 7.00
C LEU A 136 6.72 3.89 6.26
N ILE A 137 5.85 4.68 5.64
CA ILE A 137 6.25 5.92 4.94
C ILE A 137 6.90 6.89 5.93
N GLU A 138 6.30 7.09 7.10
CA GLU A 138 6.82 8.01 8.09
C GLU A 138 8.23 7.63 8.55
N VAL A 139 8.44 6.34 8.86
CA VAL A 139 9.67 5.87 9.49
C VAL A 139 10.76 5.51 8.51
N LEU A 140 10.43 5.20 7.25
CA LEU A 140 11.42 4.84 6.22
C LEU A 140 11.67 5.94 5.19
N HIS A 141 10.80 6.96 5.11
CA HIS A 141 10.90 8.00 4.10
C HIS A 141 10.81 9.42 4.64
N THR A 142 9.75 9.76 5.38
CA THR A 142 9.60 11.12 5.94
C THR A 142 10.73 11.46 6.91
N ALA A 143 11.22 10.48 7.67
CA ALA A 143 12.36 10.64 8.58
C ALA A 143 13.63 11.17 7.89
N HIS A 144 13.79 10.97 6.58
CA HIS A 144 14.96 11.42 5.82
C HIS A 144 14.77 12.83 5.21
N LYS A 145 13.57 13.41 5.27
CA LYS A 145 13.23 14.71 4.68
C LYS A 145 14.07 15.89 5.23
N GLU A 146 14.43 15.86 6.52
CA GLU A 146 15.17 16.97 7.18
C GLU A 146 16.69 16.77 7.23
N ALA A 147 17.19 15.55 7.00
CA ALA A 147 18.64 15.29 6.85
C ALA A 147 19.28 16.15 5.74
N ASP A 148 18.42 16.63 4.82
CA ASP A 148 18.68 17.53 3.70
C ASP A 148 19.02 18.99 4.13
N SER A 149 18.57 19.43 5.32
CA SER A 149 18.71 20.83 5.77
C SER A 149 19.96 21.12 6.61
N VAL A 150 20.65 20.08 7.09
CA VAL A 150 21.76 20.20 8.06
C VAL A 150 23.14 20.05 7.39
N GLN A 151 23.19 19.74 6.09
CA GLN A 151 24.45 19.59 5.33
C GLN A 151 24.62 20.61 4.17
N ALA A 152 23.76 21.63 4.07
CA ALA A 152 23.88 22.72 3.11
C ALA A 152 24.61 23.95 3.69
#